data_AF-A0A519GMM2-F1
#
_entry.id   AF-A0A519GMM2-F1
#
_cell.length_a   1.000
_cell.length_b   1.000
_cell.length_c   1.000
_cell.angle_alpha   90.00
_cell.angle_beta   90.00
_cell.angle_gamma   90.00
#
_symmetry.space_group_name_H-M   'P 1'
#
loop_
_entity.id
_entity.type
_entity.pdbx_description
1 polymer ?
#
loop_
_entity_poly.entity_id
_entity_poly.type
_entity_poly.pdbx_seq_one_letter_code
_entity_poly.pdbx_strand_id
1 'polypeptide(L)'
;MNPQELKSIMGSGLLSFPITDFDEQGEFRPKTYIERLEWLAPYGASALFAAGGTGEYFSLAGEEYSRVIKTAVDTCRGKVPIIAGAGGPTRTAIAHAQEAERLGAHGILLLPHYLTEAGQEGLIEHVAQVCNSVKFGVIVYNRDRTRLTPNSLATLAERCP
;
A
#
# COMPACT_ATOMS: atom_id res chain seq x y z
N MET A 1 -0.64 4.53 13.96
CA MET A 1 -0.19 3.14 14.20
C MET A 1 1.30 3.10 13.93
N ASN A 2 2.08 2.51 14.82
CA ASN A 2 3.53 2.36 14.65
C ASN A 2 3.87 1.07 13.85
N PRO A 3 5.10 0.93 13.32
CA PRO A 3 5.49 -0.25 12.55
C PRO A 3 5.32 -1.59 13.26
N GLN A 4 5.50 -1.65 14.59
CA GLN A 4 5.37 -2.90 15.36
C GLN A 4 3.91 -3.34 15.52
N GLU A 5 2.99 -2.38 15.70
CA GLU A 5 1.55 -2.65 15.68
C GLU A 5 1.13 -3.19 14.31
N LEU A 6 1.61 -2.57 13.22
CA LEU A 6 1.35 -3.07 11.88
C LEU A 6 1.83 -4.51 11.71
N LYS A 7 3.06 -4.80 12.13
CA LYS A 7 3.64 -6.15 12.08
C LYS A 7 2.77 -7.18 12.81
N SER A 8 2.27 -6.85 14.00
CA SER A 8 1.38 -7.72 14.76
C SER A 8 0.08 -8.02 14.00
N ILE A 9 -0.53 -6.99 13.41
CA ILE A 9 -1.78 -7.11 12.65
C ILE A 9 -1.60 -7.98 11.41
N MET A 10 -0.49 -7.82 10.67
CA MET A 10 -0.19 -8.65 9.50
C MET A 10 -0.11 -10.15 9.82
N GLY A 11 0.30 -10.53 11.03
CA GLY A 11 0.35 -11.91 11.49
C GLY A 11 -0.93 -12.44 12.13
N SER A 12 -1.98 -11.61 12.26
CA SER A 12 -3.13 -11.91 13.12
C SER A 12 -4.35 -12.50 12.41
N GLY A 13 -4.41 -12.48 11.07
CA GLY A 13 -5.59 -12.93 10.35
C GLY A 13 -5.54 -12.73 8.84
N LEU A 14 -6.70 -12.84 8.20
CA LEU A 14 -6.86 -12.69 6.76
C LEU A 14 -6.66 -11.23 6.31
N LEU A 15 -5.97 -11.05 5.18
CA LEU A 15 -5.76 -9.74 4.55
C LEU A 15 -6.72 -9.60 3.37
N SER A 16 -7.44 -8.48 3.30
CA SER A 16 -8.41 -8.24 2.24
C SER A 16 -7.92 -7.16 1.26
N PHE A 17 -8.08 -7.42 -0.03
CA PHE A 17 -7.65 -6.55 -1.13
C PHE A 17 -8.88 -6.17 -1.98
N PRO A 18 -9.68 -5.17 -1.55
CA PRO A 18 -10.88 -4.76 -2.29
C PRO A 18 -10.53 -4.21 -3.68
N ILE A 19 -11.37 -4.53 -4.66
CA ILE A 19 -11.37 -3.86 -5.97
C ILE A 19 -11.69 -2.38 -5.82
N THR A 20 -11.16 -1.53 -6.70
CA THR A 20 -11.54 -0.12 -6.79
C THR A 20 -12.74 0.00 -7.71
N ASP A 21 -13.79 0.68 -7.25
CA ASP A 21 -15.03 0.80 -8.03
C ASP A 21 -14.94 1.98 -9.00
N PHE A 22 -15.24 1.73 -10.27
CA PHE A 22 -15.34 2.74 -11.32
C PHE A 22 -16.75 2.77 -11.92
N ASP A 23 -17.15 3.89 -12.52
CA ASP A 23 -18.38 4.00 -13.31
C ASP A 23 -18.15 3.64 -14.79
N GLU A 24 -19.19 3.75 -15.61
CA GLU A 24 -19.14 3.44 -17.05
C GLU A 24 -18.23 4.39 -17.85
N GLN A 25 -17.84 5.53 -17.26
CA GLN A 25 -16.90 6.48 -17.85
C GLN A 25 -15.45 6.19 -17.42
N GLY A 26 -15.24 5.22 -16.53
CA GLY A 26 -13.95 4.88 -15.98
C GLY A 26 -13.53 5.76 -14.78
N GLU A 27 -14.44 6.56 -14.24
CA GLU A 27 -14.14 7.46 -13.12
C GLU A 27 -14.35 6.76 -11.77
N PHE A 28 -13.49 7.04 -10.79
CA PHE A 28 -13.64 6.48 -9.45
C PHE A 28 -15.03 6.80 -8.85
N ARG A 29 -15.74 5.74 -8.45
CA ARG A 29 -17.11 5.77 -7.93
C ARG A 29 -17.13 5.57 -6.40
N PRO A 30 -17.01 6.64 -5.60
CA PRO A 30 -16.84 6.53 -4.14
C PRO A 30 -18.02 5.89 -3.44
N LYS A 31 -19.26 6.13 -3.90
CA LYS A 31 -20.46 5.60 -3.24
C LYS A 31 -20.45 4.07 -3.13
N THR A 32 -20.22 3.38 -4.24
CA THR A 32 -20.23 1.90 -4.25
C THR A 32 -18.98 1.32 -3.61
N TYR A 33 -17.85 2.03 -3.70
CA TYR A 33 -16.65 1.66 -2.95
C TYR A 33 -16.89 1.70 -1.43
N ILE A 34 -17.56 2.73 -0.91
CA ILE A 34 -17.96 2.82 0.51
C ILE A 34 -18.85 1.64 0.89
N GLU A 35 -19.94 1.40 0.13
CA GLU A 35 -20.87 0.30 0.36
C GLU A 35 -20.13 -1.06 0.41
N ARG A 36 -19.15 -1.27 -0.49
CA ARG A 36 -18.30 -2.47 -0.51
C ARG A 36 -17.45 -2.60 0.73
N LEU A 37 -16.77 -1.53 1.15
CA LEU A 37 -15.90 -1.56 2.32
C LEU A 37 -16.70 -1.79 3.61
N GLU A 38 -17.88 -1.17 3.73
CA GLU A 38 -18.80 -1.41 4.85
C GLU A 38 -19.30 -2.84 4.89
N TRP A 39 -19.60 -3.42 3.72
CA TRP A 39 -19.98 -4.83 3.61
C TRP A 39 -18.82 -5.78 3.96
N LEU A 40 -17.59 -5.47 3.57
CA LEU A 40 -16.40 -6.30 3.87
C LEU A 40 -15.98 -6.25 5.34
N ALA A 41 -16.12 -5.10 6.00
CA ALA A 41 -15.66 -4.88 7.38
C ALA A 41 -16.07 -5.95 8.41
N PRO A 42 -17.33 -6.43 8.47
CA PRO A 42 -17.75 -7.41 9.47
C PRO A 42 -17.18 -8.83 9.28
N TYR A 43 -16.55 -9.15 8.15
CA TYR A 43 -16.04 -10.51 7.87
C TYR A 43 -14.68 -10.82 8.54
N GLY A 44 -14.13 -9.91 9.34
CA GLY A 44 -13.00 -10.21 10.23
C GLY A 44 -11.62 -10.20 9.57
N ALA A 45 -11.44 -9.46 8.46
CA ALA A 45 -10.10 -9.21 7.93
C ALA A 45 -9.27 -8.38 8.94
N SER A 46 -8.02 -8.76 9.15
CA SER A 46 -7.13 -8.04 10.07
C SER A 46 -6.66 -6.71 9.49
N ALA A 47 -6.60 -6.59 8.16
CA ALA A 47 -6.31 -5.35 7.44
C ALA A 47 -6.94 -5.34 6.05
N LEU A 48 -7.18 -4.13 5.53
CA LEU A 48 -7.61 -3.88 4.16
C LEU A 48 -6.51 -3.16 3.37
N PHE A 49 -6.22 -3.66 2.17
CA PHE A 49 -5.24 -3.10 1.26
C PHE A 49 -5.94 -2.28 0.17
N ALA A 50 -6.02 -0.97 0.37
CA ALA A 50 -6.64 -0.04 -0.56
C ALA A 50 -5.67 0.34 -1.69
N ALA A 51 -6.18 0.46 -2.92
CA ALA A 51 -5.36 0.67 -4.11
C ALA A 51 -4.15 -0.29 -4.15
N GLY A 52 -4.39 -1.59 -3.90
CA GLY A 52 -3.39 -2.64 -4.13
C GLY A 52 -3.39 -3.11 -5.59
N GLY A 53 -2.78 -4.27 -5.88
CA GLY A 53 -2.85 -4.87 -7.21
C GLY A 53 -4.29 -5.18 -7.65
N THR A 54 -5.08 -5.83 -6.79
CA THR A 54 -6.52 -6.10 -7.02
C THR A 54 -7.36 -4.82 -7.08
N GLY A 55 -6.93 -3.76 -6.39
CA GLY A 55 -7.53 -2.43 -6.45
C GLY A 55 -7.01 -1.58 -7.62
N GLU A 56 -6.36 -2.20 -8.61
CA GLU A 56 -5.91 -1.57 -9.85
C GLU A 56 -5.02 -0.34 -9.66
N TYR A 57 -4.14 -0.36 -8.64
CA TYR A 57 -3.16 0.72 -8.37
C TYR A 57 -2.46 1.24 -9.62
N PHE A 58 -2.06 0.31 -10.50
CA PHE A 58 -1.30 0.59 -11.72
C PHE A 58 -2.11 1.31 -12.80
N SER A 59 -3.43 1.47 -12.62
CA SER A 59 -4.34 2.18 -13.52
C SER A 59 -4.82 3.52 -12.97
N LEU A 60 -4.57 3.83 -11.69
CA LEU A 60 -5.00 5.08 -11.08
C LEU A 60 -4.20 6.28 -11.60
N ALA A 61 -4.89 7.38 -11.89
CA ALA A 61 -4.31 8.60 -12.43
C ALA A 61 -4.69 9.84 -11.62
N GLY A 62 -3.86 10.88 -11.71
CA GLY A 62 -4.12 12.18 -11.10
C GLY A 62 -4.48 12.09 -9.62
N GLU A 63 -5.67 12.59 -9.27
CA GLU A 63 -6.16 12.63 -7.88
C GLU A 63 -6.90 11.35 -7.44
N GLU A 64 -7.07 10.36 -8.34
CA GLU A 64 -7.81 9.13 -8.02
C GLU A 64 -7.18 8.37 -6.87
N TYR A 65 -5.85 8.28 -6.83
CA TYR A 65 -5.13 7.66 -5.72
C TYR A 65 -5.54 8.25 -4.37
N SER A 66 -5.45 9.58 -4.22
CA SER A 66 -5.83 10.27 -3.00
C SER A 66 -7.30 10.06 -2.65
N ARG A 67 -8.19 10.11 -3.65
CA ARG A 67 -9.63 9.89 -3.46
C ARG A 67 -9.93 8.47 -2.96
N VAL A 68 -9.31 7.45 -3.54
CA VAL A 68 -9.47 6.04 -3.13
C VAL A 68 -8.96 5.84 -1.71
N ILE A 69 -7.74 6.27 -1.41
CA ILE A 69 -7.14 6.10 -0.08
C ILE A 69 -7.93 6.86 0.98
N LYS A 70 -8.31 8.11 0.73
CA LYS A 70 -9.12 8.90 1.69
C LYS A 70 -10.47 8.25 1.96
N THR A 71 -11.14 7.77 0.91
CA THR A 71 -12.43 7.08 1.03
C THR A 71 -12.30 5.82 1.87
N ALA A 72 -11.26 5.01 1.63
CA ALA A 72 -11.01 3.80 2.42
C ALA A 72 -10.70 4.11 3.89
N VAL A 73 -9.82 5.08 4.15
CA VAL A 73 -9.44 5.48 5.51
C VAL A 73 -10.64 6.00 6.29
N ASP A 74 -11.47 6.86 5.69
CA ASP A 74 -12.63 7.41 6.39
C ASP A 74 -13.69 6.34 6.69
N THR A 75 -13.98 5.47 5.72
CA THR A 75 -15.02 4.44 5.83
C THR A 75 -14.67 3.38 6.87
N CYS A 76 -13.38 3.00 6.93
CA CYS A 76 -12.86 1.95 7.80
C CYS A 76 -12.30 2.46 9.12
N ARG A 77 -12.40 3.78 9.39
CA ARG A 77 -11.88 4.41 10.61
C ARG A 77 -12.44 3.72 11.86
N GLY A 78 -11.54 3.25 12.72
CA GLY A 78 -11.91 2.55 13.96
C GLY A 78 -12.45 1.12 13.77
N LYS A 79 -12.54 0.61 12.53
CA LYS A 79 -13.03 -0.73 12.22
C LYS A 79 -11.88 -1.67 11.86
N VAL A 80 -11.07 -1.28 10.87
CA VAL A 80 -9.97 -2.10 10.32
C VAL A 80 -8.88 -1.18 9.75
N PRO A 81 -7.59 -1.48 9.96
CA PRO A 81 -6.52 -0.66 9.44
C PRO A 81 -6.43 -0.75 7.92
N ILE A 82 -6.12 0.40 7.31
CA ILE A 82 -5.90 0.54 5.86
C ILE A 82 -4.41 0.54 5.56
N ILE A 83 -3.99 -0.33 4.66
CA ILE A 83 -2.66 -0.35 4.03
C ILE A 83 -2.82 0.13 2.60
N ALA A 84 -2.09 1.18 2.21
CA ALA A 84 -2.18 1.72 0.85
C ALA A 84 -1.21 0.99 -0.10
N GLY A 85 -1.53 0.87 -1.38
CA GLY A 85 -0.51 0.58 -2.38
C GLY A 85 0.39 1.79 -2.63
N ALA A 86 1.66 1.53 -2.90
CA ALA A 86 2.62 2.49 -3.43
C ALA A 86 3.60 1.74 -4.33
N GLY A 87 4.21 2.39 -5.32
CA GLY A 87 5.12 1.70 -6.26
C GLY A 87 5.44 2.57 -7.47
N GLY A 88 6.11 1.97 -8.46
CA GLY A 88 6.66 2.71 -9.60
C GLY A 88 8.02 3.34 -9.29
N PRO A 89 8.46 4.36 -10.05
CA PRO A 89 9.74 5.02 -9.82
C PRO A 89 9.87 5.56 -8.38
N THR A 90 11.09 5.59 -7.82
CA THR A 90 11.33 5.94 -6.40
C THR A 90 10.62 7.22 -5.95
N ARG A 91 10.66 8.28 -6.75
CA ARG A 91 10.02 9.57 -6.42
C ARG A 91 8.49 9.46 -6.39
N THR A 92 7.90 8.69 -7.29
CA THR A 92 6.45 8.43 -7.32
C THR A 92 6.04 7.55 -6.13
N ALA A 93 6.80 6.50 -5.84
CA ALA A 93 6.55 5.64 -4.68
C ALA A 93 6.61 6.44 -3.37
N ILE A 94 7.59 7.33 -3.21
CA ILE A 94 7.69 8.25 -2.06
C ILE A 94 6.48 9.18 -1.99
N ALA A 95 6.10 9.83 -3.11
CA ALA A 95 4.96 10.74 -3.14
C ALA A 95 3.65 10.04 -2.73
N HIS A 96 3.40 8.83 -3.25
CA HIS A 96 2.22 8.04 -2.85
C HIS A 96 2.30 7.57 -1.40
N ALA A 97 3.47 7.14 -0.91
CA ALA A 97 3.64 6.74 0.48
C ALA A 97 3.35 7.88 1.46
N GLN A 98 3.89 9.07 1.18
CA GLN A 98 3.67 10.27 1.99
C GLN A 98 2.22 10.75 1.91
N GLU A 99 1.59 10.67 0.74
CA GLU A 99 0.19 11.02 0.58
C GLU A 99 -0.72 10.05 1.35
N ALA A 100 -0.46 8.75 1.29
CA ALA A 100 -1.18 7.76 2.09
C ALA A 100 -1.02 8.01 3.59
N GLU A 101 0.19 8.31 4.05
CA GLU A 101 0.44 8.67 5.45
C GLU A 101 -0.32 9.95 5.84
N ARG A 102 -0.28 10.99 5.01
CA ARG A 102 -1.00 12.25 5.22
C ARG A 102 -2.52 12.06 5.31
N LEU A 103 -3.07 11.15 4.51
CA LEU A 103 -4.49 10.82 4.49
C LEU A 103 -4.91 9.91 5.65
N GLY A 104 -3.96 9.32 6.38
CA GLY A 104 -4.21 8.51 7.57
C GLY A 104 -4.20 6.99 7.35
N ALA A 105 -3.54 6.51 6.28
CA ALA A 105 -3.25 5.09 6.14
C ALA A 105 -2.28 4.62 7.25
N HIS A 106 -2.24 3.31 7.49
CA HIS A 106 -1.52 2.68 8.61
C HIS A 106 -0.23 1.97 8.17
N GLY A 107 0.01 1.90 6.87
CA GLY A 107 1.22 1.40 6.24
C GLY A 107 1.07 1.43 4.73
N ILE A 108 2.12 0.98 4.04
CA ILE A 108 2.05 0.73 2.59
C ILE A 108 2.49 -0.69 2.22
N LEU A 109 1.89 -1.20 1.14
CA LEU A 109 2.45 -2.27 0.34
C LEU A 109 3.23 -1.63 -0.80
N LEU A 110 4.55 -1.82 -0.82
CA LEU A 110 5.43 -1.32 -1.86
C LEU A 110 5.50 -2.32 -3.03
N LEU A 111 4.72 -2.04 -4.06
CA LEU A 111 4.72 -2.71 -5.36
C LEU A 111 6.03 -2.45 -6.12
N PRO A 112 6.33 -3.26 -7.16
CA PRO A 112 7.55 -3.09 -7.94
C PRO A 112 7.79 -1.69 -8.50
N HIS A 113 9.06 -1.36 -8.64
CA HIS A 113 9.50 -0.24 -9.47
C HIS A 113 9.17 -0.48 -10.96
N TYR A 114 9.15 0.60 -11.74
CA TYR A 114 8.65 0.56 -13.13
C TYR A 114 9.70 0.08 -14.13
N LEU A 115 9.29 -0.88 -14.97
CA LEU A 115 9.91 -1.34 -16.22
C LEU A 115 11.29 -2.01 -16.12
N THR A 116 12.30 -1.30 -15.63
CA THR A 116 13.71 -1.72 -15.73
C THR A 116 14.04 -2.88 -14.79
N GLU A 117 15.04 -3.68 -15.13
CA GLU A 117 15.71 -4.55 -14.17
C GLU A 117 16.67 -3.73 -13.31
N ALA A 118 16.81 -4.10 -12.04
CA ALA A 118 17.73 -3.45 -11.12
C ALA A 118 18.59 -4.50 -10.39
N GLY A 119 19.86 -4.17 -10.20
CA GLY A 119 20.73 -4.93 -9.30
C GLY A 119 20.26 -4.83 -7.84
N GLN A 120 20.72 -5.75 -7.00
CA GLN A 120 20.28 -5.80 -5.59
C GLN A 120 20.57 -4.50 -4.83
N GLU A 121 21.72 -3.86 -5.08
CA GLU A 121 22.04 -2.55 -4.46
C GLU A 121 21.01 -1.47 -4.83
N GLY A 122 20.58 -1.43 -6.09
CA GLY A 122 19.55 -0.50 -6.55
C GLY A 122 18.18 -0.79 -5.94
N LEU A 123 17.81 -2.07 -5.79
CA LEU A 123 16.58 -2.46 -5.10
C LEU A 123 16.59 -2.06 -3.63
N ILE A 124 17.70 -2.32 -2.92
CA ILE A 124 17.87 -1.94 -1.53
C ILE A 124 17.73 -0.42 -1.40
N GLU A 125 18.40 0.35 -2.26
CA GLU A 125 18.38 1.80 -2.15
C GLU A 125 17.01 2.40 -2.50
N HIS A 126 16.32 1.86 -3.50
CA HIS A 126 14.93 2.22 -3.81
C HIS A 126 14.02 2.01 -2.61
N VAL A 127 14.04 0.81 -2.00
CA VAL A 127 13.19 0.48 -0.85
C VAL A 127 13.56 1.33 0.37
N ALA A 128 14.85 1.48 0.66
CA ALA A 128 15.32 2.26 1.81
C ALA A 128 14.88 3.73 1.72
N GLN A 129 14.92 4.34 0.53
CA GLN A 129 14.43 5.70 0.33
C GLN A 129 12.93 5.83 0.59
N VAL A 130 12.13 4.83 0.18
CA VAL A 130 10.70 4.81 0.47
C VAL A 130 10.46 4.65 1.98
N CYS A 131 11.11 3.69 2.64
CA CYS A 131 11.01 3.48 4.08
C CYS A 131 11.35 4.75 4.88
N ASN A 132 12.43 5.45 4.51
CA ASN A 132 12.89 6.66 5.18
C ASN A 132 12.00 7.89 4.92
N SER A 133 11.05 7.81 3.98
CA SER A 133 10.20 8.95 3.61
C SER A 133 8.94 9.08 4.47
N VAL A 134 8.67 8.10 5.33
CA VAL A 134 7.43 7.90 6.09
C VAL A 134 7.73 7.36 7.50
N LYS A 135 6.75 7.40 8.40
CA LYS A 135 6.87 6.94 9.80
C LYS A 135 6.15 5.63 10.08
N PHE A 136 5.12 5.31 9.30
CA PHE A 136 4.42 4.04 9.39
C PHE A 136 5.21 2.87 8.76
N GLY A 137 4.72 1.64 8.94
CA GLY A 137 5.42 0.46 8.43
C GLY A 137 5.27 0.26 6.91
N VAL A 138 6.30 -0.33 6.30
CA VAL A 138 6.37 -0.64 4.87
C VAL A 138 6.46 -2.16 4.67
N ILE A 139 5.62 -2.68 3.77
CA ILE A 139 5.61 -4.09 3.36
C ILE A 139 6.19 -4.17 1.95
N VAL A 140 7.35 -4.80 1.77
CA VAL A 140 7.94 -4.96 0.44
C VAL A 140 7.29 -6.12 -0.29
N TYR A 141 6.91 -5.93 -1.56
CA TYR A 141 6.28 -6.97 -2.36
C TYR A 141 7.27 -7.59 -3.36
N ASN A 142 7.74 -8.81 -3.06
CA ASN A 142 8.65 -9.56 -3.93
C ASN A 142 7.89 -10.19 -5.11
N ARG A 143 7.92 -9.54 -6.28
CA ARG A 143 7.30 -10.01 -7.53
C ARG A 143 7.89 -9.33 -8.77
N ASP A 144 7.73 -9.95 -9.93
CA ASP A 144 8.15 -9.41 -11.23
C ASP A 144 9.62 -8.95 -11.24
N ARG A 145 9.88 -7.67 -11.53
CA ARG A 145 11.24 -7.07 -11.57
C ARG A 145 11.80 -6.77 -10.19
N THR A 146 10.99 -6.82 -9.13
CA THR A 146 11.46 -6.64 -7.74
C THR A 146 11.63 -8.02 -7.09
N ARG A 147 12.88 -8.50 -7.10
CA ARG A 147 13.28 -9.81 -6.55
C ARG A 147 14.43 -9.62 -5.58
N LEU A 148 14.12 -9.18 -4.37
CA LEU A 148 15.06 -9.10 -3.25
C LEU A 148 15.52 -10.50 -2.85
N THR A 149 16.82 -10.67 -2.70
CA THR A 149 17.40 -11.85 -2.07
C THR A 149 17.19 -11.81 -0.55
N PRO A 150 17.29 -12.96 0.15
CA PRO A 150 17.24 -12.99 1.61
C PRO A 150 18.27 -12.05 2.27
N ASN A 151 19.49 -11.98 1.74
CA ASN A 151 20.53 -11.09 2.25
C ASN A 151 20.15 -9.61 2.08
N SER A 152 19.62 -9.24 0.91
CA SER A 152 19.16 -7.87 0.65
C SER A 152 17.99 -7.47 1.55
N LEU A 153 17.07 -8.40 1.84
CA LEU A 153 15.98 -8.17 2.78
C LEU A 153 16.49 -8.03 4.22
N ALA A 154 17.48 -8.82 4.63
CA ALA A 154 18.12 -8.68 5.95
C ALA A 154 18.80 -7.31 6.10
N THR A 155 19.58 -6.87 5.10
CA THR A 155 20.16 -5.51 5.07
C THR A 155 19.10 -4.43 5.20
N LEU A 156 17.95 -4.58 4.53
CA LEU A 156 16.85 -3.63 4.62
C LEU A 156 16.23 -3.60 6.02
N ALA A 157 15.99 -4.76 6.64
CA ALA A 157 15.43 -4.84 7.98
C ALA A 157 16.36 -4.23 9.05
N GLU A 158 17.68 -4.29 8.86
CA GLU A 158 18.65 -3.61 9.72
C GLU A 158 18.67 -2.08 9.51
N ARG A 159 18.55 -1.63 8.25
CA ARG A 159 18.58 -0.20 7.89
C ARG A 159 17.28 0.53 8.17
N CYS A 160 16.14 -0.17 8.14
CA CYS A 160 14.80 0.39 8.18
C CYS A 160 13.96 -0.38 9.24
N PRO A 161 14.03 0.01 10.52
CA PRO A 161 13.40 -0.70 11.63
C PRO A 161 11.87 -0.56 11.70
#